data_AF-A0A074WQW7-F1
#
_entry.id   AF-A0A074WQW7-F1
#
_cell.length_a   1.000
_cell.length_b   1.000
_cell.length_c   1.000
_cell.angle_alpha   90.00
_cell.angle_beta   90.00
_cell.angle_gamma   90.00
#
_symmetry.space_group_name_H-M   'P 1'
#
loop_
_entity.id
_entity.type
_entity.pdbx_description
1 polymer ?
#
loop_
_entity_poly.entity_id
_entity_poly.type
_entity_poly.pdbx_seq_one_letter_code
_entity_poly.pdbx_strand_id
1 'polypeptide(L)'
;LSDHYELQKVTLDDLTIASLCWGFTLGFGFLTTWKAMKQTTAMFRRYGVLKSNAYVWMIWAEVAVCLSFSIICWLYLRGIIAPSFAFYFSILTLWALQVQFLLQIIINRVAVLMLDRKKARNLKYGVAAFITLINISVYCIWVPARLQISERYIKINDVWDRCEKVIYLIVDAMLNFLFVRVVRRNLVKPGLKKYESLVRFNLYIIGFSLAMDVLIIAMMSLKNSFVYMQFHPLAYIVKLNIEMTMSELISKVARAQN
;
A
#
# COMPACT_ATOMS: atom_id res chain seq x y z
N LEU A 1 20.29 20.16 13.12
CA LEU A 1 18.87 20.54 13.04
C LEU A 1 18.80 22.07 13.03
N SER A 2 17.70 22.67 12.60
CA SER A 2 17.49 24.13 12.75
C SER A 2 17.50 24.53 14.23
N ASP A 3 17.96 25.74 14.55
CA ASP A 3 18.01 26.26 15.93
C ASP A 3 16.63 26.44 16.58
N HIS A 4 15.55 26.38 15.77
CA HIS A 4 14.15 26.46 16.21
C HIS A 4 13.38 25.13 16.06
N TYR A 5 14.06 23.99 16.07
CA TYR A 5 13.40 22.70 15.90
C TYR A 5 12.59 22.31 17.15
N GLU A 6 11.27 22.33 17.02
CA GLU A 6 10.34 21.89 18.07
C GLU A 6 9.86 20.46 17.80
N LEU A 7 10.12 19.56 18.74
CA LEU A 7 9.53 18.23 18.74
C LEU A 7 8.01 18.35 18.86
N GLN A 8 7.29 17.74 17.93
CA GLN A 8 5.83 17.66 17.99
C GLN A 8 5.43 16.96 19.30
N LYS A 9 4.70 17.67 20.16
CA LYS A 9 4.32 17.18 21.50
C LYS A 9 3.34 16.01 21.36
N VAL A 10 3.82 14.80 21.60
CA VAL A 10 3.00 13.58 21.60
C VAL A 10 2.19 13.54 22.91
N THR A 11 0.86 13.53 22.81
CA THR A 11 -0.03 13.39 23.98
C THR A 11 -0.19 11.91 24.36
N LEU A 12 -0.55 11.61 25.62
CA LEU A 12 -0.82 10.23 26.06
C LEU A 12 -1.90 9.53 25.23
N ASP A 13 -2.92 10.28 24.80
CA ASP A 13 -3.99 9.78 23.92
C ASP A 13 -3.45 9.40 22.54
N ASP A 14 -2.53 10.20 22.00
CA ASP A 14 -1.86 9.93 20.72
C ASP A 14 -1.03 8.66 20.78
N LEU A 15 -0.30 8.47 21.88
CA LEU A 15 0.49 7.28 22.13
C LEU A 15 -0.41 6.04 22.24
N THR A 16 -1.58 6.18 22.87
CA THR A 16 -2.55 5.09 23.03
C THR A 16 -3.14 4.68 21.68
N ILE A 17 -3.58 5.65 20.87
CA ILE A 17 -4.10 5.40 19.51
C ILE A 17 -3.03 4.76 18.63
N ALA A 18 -1.80 5.28 18.66
CA ALA A 18 -0.69 4.73 17.90
C ALA A 18 -0.34 3.30 18.33
N SER A 19 -0.36 3.01 19.64
CA SER A 19 -0.11 1.66 20.19
C SER A 19 -1.18 0.66 19.80
N LEU A 20 -2.45 1.06 19.84
CA LEU A 20 -3.56 0.23 19.35
C LEU A 20 -3.41 -0.06 17.85
N CYS A 21 -3.15 0.97 17.05
CA CYS A 21 -2.92 0.81 15.61
C CYS A 21 -1.73 -0.09 15.31
N TRP A 22 -0.64 0.04 16.07
CA TRP A 22 0.53 -0.81 15.96
C TRP A 22 0.21 -2.27 16.30
N GLY A 23 -0.53 -2.52 17.39
CA GLY A 23 -1.01 -3.85 17.76
C GLY A 23 -1.87 -4.49 16.66
N PHE A 24 -2.81 -3.74 16.08
CA PHE A 24 -3.60 -4.20 14.94
C PHE A 24 -2.73 -4.49 13.72
N THR A 25 -1.75 -3.64 13.43
CA THR A 25 -0.81 -3.83 12.31
C THR A 25 -0.02 -5.13 12.47
N LEU A 26 0.46 -5.43 13.68
CA LEU A 26 1.19 -6.68 13.95
C LEU A 26 0.27 -7.90 13.86
N GLY A 27 -0.94 -7.81 14.41
CA GLY A 27 -1.93 -8.90 14.34
C GLY A 27 -2.32 -9.23 12.89
N PHE A 28 -2.76 -8.22 12.12
CA PHE A 28 -3.06 -8.39 10.71
C PHE A 28 -1.82 -8.74 9.89
N GLY A 29 -0.65 -8.20 10.22
CA GLY A 29 0.62 -8.53 9.59
C GLY A 29 1.01 -9.98 9.77
N PHE A 30 0.79 -10.56 10.95
CA PHE A 30 1.02 -11.98 11.18
C PHE A 30 0.08 -12.85 10.33
N LEU A 31 -1.22 -12.55 10.31
CA LEU A 31 -2.20 -13.27 9.50
C LEU A 31 -1.88 -13.17 8.00
N THR A 32 -1.47 -11.99 7.56
CA THR A 32 -1.12 -11.71 6.16
C THR A 32 0.16 -12.43 5.76
N THR A 33 1.18 -12.42 6.62
CA THR A 33 2.43 -13.18 6.42
C THR A 33 2.16 -14.69 6.41
N TRP A 34 1.31 -15.19 7.31
CA TRP A 34 0.91 -16.59 7.32
C TRP A 34 0.22 -17.02 6.02
N LYS A 35 -0.68 -16.16 5.51
CA LYS A 35 -1.32 -16.36 4.22
C LYS A 35 -0.32 -16.32 3.06
N ALA A 36 0.60 -15.35 3.06
CA ALA A 36 1.67 -15.24 2.08
C ALA A 36 2.59 -16.48 2.09
N MET A 37 2.90 -17.02 3.28
CA MET A 37 3.63 -18.28 3.43
C MET A 37 2.88 -19.44 2.81
N LYS A 38 1.61 -19.66 3.16
CA LYS A 38 0.78 -20.71 2.56
C LYS A 38 0.71 -20.60 1.03
N GLN A 39 0.52 -19.39 0.51
CA GLN A 39 0.48 -19.12 -0.93
C GLN A 39 1.83 -19.41 -1.59
N THR A 40 2.93 -18.99 -0.97
CA THR A 40 4.30 -19.24 -1.44
C THR A 40 4.61 -20.73 -1.46
N THR A 41 4.27 -21.48 -0.40
CA THR A 41 4.48 -22.93 -0.32
C THR A 41 3.62 -23.68 -1.33
N ALA A 42 2.35 -23.29 -1.52
CA ALA A 42 1.47 -23.89 -2.52
C ALA A 42 1.97 -23.66 -3.96
N MET A 43 2.51 -22.46 -4.25
CA MET A 43 3.13 -22.16 -5.54
C MET A 43 4.44 -22.91 -5.75
N PHE A 44 5.28 -23.01 -4.71
CA PHE A 44 6.53 -23.77 -4.73
C PHE A 44 6.30 -25.25 -5.02
N ARG A 45 5.34 -25.87 -4.33
CA ARG A 45 4.96 -27.28 -4.55
C ARG A 45 4.41 -27.53 -5.97
N ARG A 46 3.88 -26.49 -6.64
CA ARG A 46 3.24 -26.61 -7.97
C ARG A 46 4.18 -26.33 -9.14
N TYR A 47 5.13 -25.41 -8.99
CA TYR A 47 6.02 -24.97 -10.08
C TYR A 47 7.50 -25.31 -9.85
N GLY A 48 7.88 -25.87 -8.68
CA GLY A 48 9.22 -26.38 -8.39
C GLY A 48 10.34 -25.35 -8.27
N VAL A 49 10.11 -24.08 -8.67
CA VAL A 49 11.15 -23.05 -8.72
C VAL A 49 10.66 -21.75 -8.08
N LEU A 50 11.30 -21.35 -6.97
CA LEU A 50 11.03 -20.09 -6.26
C LEU A 50 11.51 -18.84 -7.06
N LYS A 51 12.48 -19.03 -7.96
CA LYS A 51 13.24 -17.95 -8.62
C LYS A 51 12.49 -17.15 -9.71
N SER A 52 11.32 -17.60 -10.20
CA SER A 52 10.74 -17.03 -11.44
C SER A 52 9.43 -16.25 -11.26
N ASN A 53 8.93 -16.05 -10.03
CA ASN A 53 7.70 -15.30 -9.80
C ASN A 53 7.99 -13.97 -9.11
N ALA A 54 8.27 -12.93 -9.90
CA ALA A 54 8.44 -11.55 -9.43
C ALA A 54 7.32 -11.10 -8.47
N TYR A 55 6.10 -11.62 -8.66
CA TYR A 55 4.95 -11.40 -7.78
C TYR A 55 5.18 -11.84 -6.32
N VAL A 56 5.78 -13.02 -6.10
CA VAL A 56 6.02 -13.54 -4.74
C VAL A 56 7.07 -12.69 -4.03
N TRP A 57 8.13 -12.30 -4.74
CA TRP A 57 9.14 -11.39 -4.20
C TRP A 57 8.56 -10.01 -3.86
N MET A 58 7.67 -9.47 -4.69
CA MET A 58 6.98 -8.20 -4.39
C MET A 58 6.11 -8.29 -3.13
N ILE A 59 5.39 -9.40 -2.91
CA ILE A 59 4.60 -9.60 -1.68
C ILE A 59 5.51 -9.62 -0.44
N TRP A 60 6.58 -10.42 -0.48
CA TRP A 60 7.50 -10.51 0.67
C TRP A 60 8.23 -9.20 0.93
N ALA A 61 8.62 -8.47 -0.12
CA ALA A 61 9.19 -7.14 0.01
C ALA A 61 8.18 -6.16 0.65
N GLU A 62 6.91 -6.20 0.25
CA GLU A 62 5.87 -5.35 0.84
C GLU A 62 5.66 -5.64 2.33
N VAL A 63 5.60 -6.92 2.72
CA VAL A 63 5.51 -7.33 4.13
C VAL A 63 6.71 -6.83 4.93
N ALA A 64 7.92 -7.01 4.38
CA ALA A 64 9.16 -6.59 5.05
C ALA A 64 9.21 -5.07 5.22
N VAL A 65 8.88 -4.31 4.17
CA VAL A 65 8.85 -2.84 4.19
C VAL A 65 7.79 -2.33 5.18
N CYS A 66 6.58 -2.88 5.17
CA CYS A 66 5.52 -2.52 6.12
C CYS A 66 5.94 -2.78 7.58
N LEU A 67 6.60 -3.93 7.83
CA LEU A 67 7.08 -4.28 9.17
C LEU A 67 8.21 -3.34 9.62
N SER A 68 9.19 -3.09 8.76
CA SER A 68 10.28 -2.15 9.04
C SER A 68 9.76 -0.74 9.31
N PHE A 69 8.85 -0.22 8.49
CA PHE A 69 8.24 1.08 8.69
C PHE A 69 7.52 1.17 10.03
N SER A 70 6.72 0.14 10.35
CA SER A 70 5.95 0.04 11.59
C SER A 70 6.85 0.02 12.83
N ILE A 71 7.95 -0.74 12.80
CA ILE A 71 8.93 -0.81 13.90
C ILE A 71 9.64 0.52 14.09
N ILE A 72 10.07 1.16 13.00
CA ILE A 72 10.81 2.43 13.07
C ILE A 72 9.90 3.55 13.62
N CYS A 73 8.63 3.61 13.19
CA CYS A 73 7.66 4.55 13.74
C CYS A 73 7.42 4.32 15.23
N TRP A 74 7.28 3.06 15.65
CA TRP A 74 7.12 2.70 17.06
C TRP A 74 8.32 3.12 17.92
N LEU A 75 9.54 2.83 17.46
CA LEU A 75 10.77 3.21 18.17
C LEU A 75 10.93 4.73 18.30
N TYR A 76 10.51 5.48 17.27
CA TYR A 76 10.49 6.93 17.31
C TYR A 76 9.45 7.48 18.29
N LEU A 77 8.24 6.92 18.30
CA LEU A 77 7.18 7.30 19.24
C LEU A 77 7.57 7.06 20.72
N ARG A 78 8.39 6.04 20.99
CA ARG A 78 8.95 5.81 22.34
C ARG A 78 10.13 6.74 22.69
N GLY A 79 10.54 7.63 21.79
CA GLY A 79 11.65 8.55 22.00
C GLY A 79 13.04 7.91 22.02
N ILE A 80 13.16 6.65 21.59
CA ILE A 80 14.44 5.90 21.58
C ILE A 80 15.33 6.40 20.43
N ILE A 81 14.72 6.80 19.32
CA ILE A 81 15.43 7.30 18.13
C ILE A 81 15.29 8.83 18.06
N ALA A 82 16.41 9.54 18.08
CA ALA A 82 16.43 10.98 17.90
C ALA A 82 16.05 11.37 16.45
N PRO A 83 15.30 12.47 16.25
CA PRO A 83 14.99 12.97 14.91
C PRO A 83 16.30 13.35 14.19
N SER A 84 16.53 12.73 13.03
CA SER A 84 17.70 12.98 12.19
C SER A 84 17.30 12.99 10.71
N PHE A 85 18.13 13.60 9.87
CA PHE A 85 17.94 13.55 8.41
C PHE A 85 17.85 12.09 7.91
N ALA A 86 18.76 11.24 8.39
CA ALA A 86 18.79 9.83 8.01
C ALA A 86 17.51 9.09 8.42
N PHE A 87 16.92 9.44 9.58
CA PHE A 87 15.65 8.88 10.03
C PHE A 87 14.49 9.29 9.11
N TYR A 88 14.34 10.58 8.81
CA TYR A 88 13.29 11.07 7.91
C TYR A 88 13.43 10.49 6.50
N PHE A 89 14.66 10.45 5.98
CA PHE A 89 14.93 9.85 4.68
C PHE A 89 14.61 8.35 4.65
N SER A 90 14.95 7.60 5.71
CA SER A 90 14.67 6.17 5.80
C SER A 90 13.18 5.86 5.88
N ILE A 91 12.42 6.58 6.70
CA ILE A 91 10.95 6.43 6.77
C ILE A 91 10.32 6.74 5.42
N LEU A 92 10.70 7.85 4.79
CA LEU A 92 10.14 8.24 3.51
C LEU A 92 10.48 7.23 2.41
N THR A 93 11.68 6.63 2.46
CA THR A 93 12.09 5.57 1.55
C THR A 93 11.29 4.29 1.73
N LEU A 94 11.06 3.88 2.96
CA LEU A 94 10.20 2.73 3.23
C LEU A 94 8.78 2.98 2.73
N TRP A 95 8.21 4.17 2.98
CA TRP A 95 6.90 4.52 2.47
C TRP A 95 6.84 4.55 0.93
N ALA A 96 7.84 5.15 0.27
CA ALA A 96 7.89 5.20 -1.19
C ALA A 96 7.98 3.80 -1.82
N LEU A 97 8.75 2.90 -1.20
CA LEU A 97 8.81 1.49 -1.60
C LEU A 97 7.47 0.79 -1.41
N GLN A 98 6.77 1.06 -0.29
CA GLN A 98 5.47 0.50 0.03
C GLN A 98 4.40 0.87 -1.01
N VAL A 99 4.31 2.17 -1.34
CA VAL A 99 3.41 2.67 -2.41
C VAL A 99 3.73 1.99 -3.74
N GLN A 100 5.02 1.90 -4.09
CA GLN A 100 5.46 1.35 -5.37
C GLN A 100 5.14 -0.14 -5.48
N PHE A 101 5.49 -0.94 -4.48
CA PHE A 101 5.24 -2.38 -4.52
C PHE A 101 3.75 -2.71 -4.53
N LEU A 102 2.95 -2.05 -3.69
CA LEU A 102 1.50 -2.29 -3.66
C LEU A 102 0.85 -2.01 -5.03
N LEU A 103 1.11 -0.85 -5.63
CA LEU A 103 0.55 -0.51 -6.94
C LEU A 103 1.04 -1.47 -8.04
N GLN A 104 2.31 -1.89 -8.00
CA GLN A 104 2.83 -2.89 -8.94
C GLN A 104 2.18 -4.26 -8.77
N ILE A 105 1.85 -4.68 -7.54
CA ILE A 105 1.10 -5.92 -7.26
C ILE A 105 -0.29 -5.85 -7.91
N ILE A 106 -1.01 -4.75 -7.72
CA ILE A 106 -2.35 -4.53 -8.29
C ILE A 106 -2.29 -4.55 -9.83
N ILE A 107 -1.33 -3.82 -10.42
CA ILE A 107 -1.17 -3.78 -11.89
C ILE A 107 -0.78 -5.15 -12.42
N ASN A 108 0.13 -5.86 -11.74
CA ASN A 108 0.57 -7.17 -12.18
C ASN A 108 -0.61 -8.17 -12.21
N ARG A 109 -1.51 -8.09 -11.22
CA ARG A 109 -2.77 -8.85 -11.23
C ARG A 109 -3.65 -8.50 -12.43
N VAL A 110 -3.87 -7.21 -12.68
CA VAL A 110 -4.67 -6.75 -13.84
C VAL A 110 -4.04 -7.22 -15.16
N ALA A 111 -2.72 -7.12 -15.28
CA ALA A 111 -1.95 -7.53 -16.46
C ALA A 111 -2.02 -9.04 -16.75
N VAL A 112 -2.18 -9.88 -15.72
CA VAL A 112 -2.40 -11.32 -15.88
C VAL A 112 -3.79 -11.61 -16.46
N LEU A 113 -4.79 -10.80 -16.14
CA LEU A 113 -6.17 -10.96 -16.62
C LEU A 113 -6.43 -10.30 -17.98
N MET A 114 -5.59 -9.35 -18.39
CA MET A 114 -5.71 -8.69 -19.70
C MET A 114 -5.28 -9.65 -20.84
N LEU A 115 -6.11 -9.71 -21.89
CA LEU A 115 -5.82 -10.47 -23.11
C LEU A 115 -4.67 -9.84 -23.91
N ASP A 116 -4.60 -8.51 -23.95
CA ASP A 116 -3.57 -7.76 -24.67
C ASP A 116 -2.35 -7.48 -23.77
N ARG A 117 -1.29 -8.26 -23.97
CA ARG A 117 -0.02 -8.16 -23.21
C ARG A 117 0.74 -6.86 -23.47
N LYS A 118 0.58 -6.23 -24.63
CA LYS A 118 1.29 -4.99 -24.97
C LYS A 118 0.68 -3.82 -24.20
N LYS A 119 -0.65 -3.72 -24.17
CA LYS A 119 -1.35 -2.71 -23.35
C LYS A 119 -1.08 -2.90 -21.86
N ALA A 120 -1.07 -4.14 -21.38
CA ALA A 120 -0.75 -4.45 -19.99
C ALA A 120 0.67 -3.99 -19.59
N ARG A 121 1.65 -4.19 -20.47
CA ARG A 121 3.03 -3.76 -20.24
C ARG A 121 3.18 -2.24 -20.23
N ASN A 122 2.54 -1.55 -21.18
CA ASN A 122 2.54 -0.09 -21.23
C ASN A 122 1.87 0.53 -19.99
N LEU A 123 0.77 -0.06 -19.52
CA LEU A 123 0.12 0.36 -18.28
C LEU A 123 1.06 0.19 -17.07
N LYS A 124 1.78 -0.95 -16.99
CA LYS A 124 2.74 -1.22 -15.93
C LYS A 124 3.86 -0.18 -15.86
N TYR A 125 4.55 0.06 -16.96
CA TYR A 125 5.64 1.04 -16.99
C TYR A 125 5.15 2.49 -16.88
N GLY A 126 4.00 2.81 -17.47
CA GLY A 126 3.41 4.14 -17.39
C GLY A 126 3.03 4.53 -15.96
N VAL A 127 2.33 3.65 -15.24
CA VAL A 127 2.00 3.92 -13.83
C VAL A 127 3.25 3.86 -12.96
N ALA A 128 4.19 2.93 -13.18
CA ALA A 128 5.45 2.91 -12.44
C ALA A 128 6.22 4.24 -12.54
N ALA A 129 6.35 4.78 -13.75
CA ALA A 129 7.05 6.04 -13.99
C ALA A 129 6.31 7.23 -13.36
N PHE A 130 4.98 7.26 -13.48
CA PHE A 130 4.14 8.30 -12.89
C PHE A 130 4.24 8.35 -11.36
N ILE A 131 4.16 7.18 -10.70
CA ILE A 131 4.28 7.09 -9.24
C ILE A 131 5.68 7.45 -8.77
N THR A 132 6.73 7.01 -9.48
CA THR A 132 8.11 7.42 -9.18
C THR A 132 8.28 8.94 -9.25
N LEU A 133 7.67 9.61 -10.25
CA LEU A 133 7.72 11.06 -10.37
C LEU A 133 7.07 11.77 -9.18
N ILE A 134 5.90 11.27 -8.75
CA ILE A 134 5.22 11.80 -7.55
C ILE A 134 6.10 11.59 -6.33
N ASN A 135 6.63 10.38 -6.13
CA ASN A 135 7.52 10.08 -5.01
C ASN A 135 8.71 11.06 -4.97
N ILE A 136 9.39 11.29 -6.10
CA ILE A 136 10.50 12.27 -6.17
C ILE A 136 10.03 13.66 -5.71
N SER A 137 8.84 14.11 -6.14
CA SER A 137 8.26 15.37 -5.68
C SER A 137 8.04 15.41 -4.18
N VAL A 138 7.58 14.30 -3.58
CA VAL A 138 7.38 14.18 -2.13
C VAL A 138 8.72 14.23 -1.39
N TYR A 139 9.76 13.58 -1.89
CA TYR A 139 11.11 13.68 -1.32
C TYR A 139 11.60 15.13 -1.24
N CYS A 140 11.42 15.90 -2.31
CA CYS A 140 11.87 17.28 -2.37
C CYS A 140 11.08 18.23 -1.47
N ILE A 141 9.82 17.92 -1.13
CA ILE A 141 8.94 18.80 -0.35
C ILE A 141 8.91 18.38 1.12
N TRP A 142 8.77 17.08 1.40
CA TRP A 142 8.58 16.56 2.75
C TRP A 142 9.84 16.64 3.59
N VAL A 143 11.01 16.26 3.03
CA VAL A 143 12.27 16.27 3.80
C VAL A 143 12.63 17.67 4.31
N PRO A 144 12.63 18.74 3.48
CA PRO A 144 12.88 20.10 3.96
C PRO A 144 11.81 20.60 4.94
N ALA A 145 10.55 20.20 4.76
CA ALA A 145 9.46 20.58 5.65
C ALA A 145 9.61 19.96 7.05
N ARG A 146 10.01 18.68 7.15
CA ARG A 146 10.25 18.01 8.44
C ARG A 146 11.51 18.48 9.15
N LEU A 147 12.51 18.95 8.40
CA LEU A 147 13.69 19.62 8.96
C LEU A 147 13.41 21.06 9.42
N GLN A 148 12.17 21.56 9.22
CA GLN A 148 11.71 22.89 9.58
C GLN A 148 12.66 24.01 9.09
N ILE A 149 13.17 23.88 7.86
CA ILE A 149 14.10 24.86 7.28
C ILE A 149 13.41 26.21 7.03
N SER A 150 12.12 26.20 6.70
CA SER A 150 11.32 27.42 6.50
C SER A 150 9.82 27.14 6.64
N GLU A 151 9.08 28.07 7.26
CA GLU A 151 7.61 28.00 7.39
C GLU A 151 6.89 27.89 6.05
N ARG A 152 7.48 28.42 4.97
CA ARG A 152 6.91 28.33 3.63
C ARG A 152 6.87 26.87 3.14
N TYR A 153 7.93 26.10 3.41
CA TYR A 153 7.98 24.67 3.06
C TYR A 153 6.98 23.86 3.89
N ILE A 154 6.75 24.22 5.15
CA ILE A 154 5.77 23.56 6.01
C ILE A 154 4.35 23.73 5.46
N LYS A 155 3.97 24.96 5.09
CA LYS A 155 2.63 25.25 4.50
C LYS A 155 2.44 24.56 3.15
N ILE A 156 3.48 24.57 2.31
CA ILE A 156 3.44 23.86 1.00
C ILE A 156 3.27 22.36 1.23
N ASN A 157 4.01 21.78 2.17
CA ASN A 157 3.93 20.36 2.48
C ASN A 157 2.54 19.97 2.98
N ASP A 158 1.89 20.76 3.84
CA ASP A 158 0.55 20.46 4.35
C ASP A 158 -0.52 20.35 3.25
N VAL A 159 -0.39 21.15 2.18
CA VAL A 159 -1.26 21.07 1.01
C VAL A 159 -0.84 19.94 0.08
N TRP A 160 0.46 19.85 -0.23
CA TRP A 160 0.99 18.87 -1.17
C TRP A 160 0.76 17.43 -0.69
N ASP A 161 0.98 17.16 0.59
CA ASP A 161 0.82 15.84 1.22
C ASP A 161 -0.63 15.33 1.13
N ARG A 162 -1.62 16.23 1.10
CA ARG A 162 -3.04 15.87 0.85
C ARG A 162 -3.31 15.62 -0.63
N CYS A 163 -2.83 16.50 -1.50
CA CYS A 163 -2.99 16.38 -2.94
C CYS A 163 -2.41 15.08 -3.48
N GLU A 164 -1.20 14.72 -3.04
CA GLU A 164 -0.50 13.50 -3.41
C GLU A 164 -1.30 12.24 -3.03
N LYS A 165 -1.86 12.18 -1.82
CA LYS A 165 -2.69 11.04 -1.40
C LYS A 165 -4.00 10.95 -2.18
N VAL A 166 -4.60 12.08 -2.56
CA VAL A 166 -5.76 12.10 -3.46
C VAL A 166 -5.39 11.55 -4.84
N ILE A 167 -4.21 11.89 -5.36
CA ILE A 167 -3.71 11.34 -6.62
C ILE A 167 -3.55 9.81 -6.51
N TYR A 168 -2.97 9.31 -5.41
CA TYR A 168 -2.86 7.86 -5.18
C TYR A 168 -4.21 7.17 -5.07
N LEU A 169 -5.18 7.75 -4.37
CA LEU A 169 -6.55 7.24 -4.30
C LEU A 169 -7.19 7.15 -5.69
N ILE A 170 -7.02 8.18 -6.54
CA ILE A 170 -7.55 8.18 -7.91
C ILE A 170 -6.89 7.08 -8.74
N VAL A 171 -5.56 6.93 -8.67
CA VAL A 171 -4.84 5.87 -9.39
C VAL A 171 -5.31 4.49 -8.93
N ASP A 172 -5.45 4.26 -7.62
CA ASP A 172 -5.93 2.98 -7.08
C ASP A 172 -7.36 2.69 -7.54
N ALA A 173 -8.25 3.68 -7.49
CA ALA A 173 -9.62 3.57 -7.97
C ALA A 173 -9.68 3.25 -9.47
N MET A 174 -8.85 3.90 -10.30
CA MET A 174 -8.78 3.64 -11.74
C MET A 174 -8.29 2.22 -12.05
N LEU A 175 -7.27 1.73 -11.35
CA LEU A 175 -6.74 0.38 -11.53
C LEU A 175 -7.75 -0.69 -11.11
N ASN A 176 -8.43 -0.49 -9.98
CA ASN A 176 -9.48 -1.38 -9.51
C ASN A 176 -10.72 -1.35 -10.41
N PHE A 177 -11.08 -0.19 -10.98
CA PHE A 177 -12.14 -0.10 -11.97
C PHE A 177 -11.78 -0.84 -13.27
N LEU A 178 -10.54 -0.69 -13.75
CA LEU A 178 -10.00 -1.44 -14.88
C LEU A 178 -10.07 -2.95 -14.64
N PHE A 179 -9.68 -3.40 -13.45
CA PHE A 179 -9.79 -4.80 -13.04
C PHE A 179 -11.23 -5.32 -13.18
N VAL A 180 -12.21 -4.64 -12.59
CA VAL A 180 -13.63 -5.06 -12.65
C VAL A 180 -14.12 -5.10 -14.10
N ARG A 181 -13.73 -4.12 -14.92
CA ARG A 181 -14.08 -4.07 -16.34
C ARG A 181 -13.50 -5.24 -17.13
N VAL A 182 -12.24 -5.59 -16.88
CA VAL A 182 -11.56 -6.74 -17.52
C VAL A 182 -12.20 -8.05 -17.07
N VAL A 183 -12.45 -8.23 -15.77
CA VAL A 183 -13.12 -9.41 -15.22
C VAL A 183 -14.52 -9.60 -15.82
N ARG A 184 -15.34 -8.55 -15.86
CA ARG A 184 -16.68 -8.63 -16.49
C ARG A 184 -16.61 -9.00 -17.96
N ARG A 185 -15.65 -8.45 -18.71
CA ARG A 185 -15.49 -8.77 -20.14
C ARG A 185 -15.01 -10.20 -20.39
N ASN A 186 -14.09 -10.70 -19.57
CA ASN A 186 -13.42 -11.98 -19.82
C ASN A 186 -14.14 -13.18 -19.17
N LEU A 187 -14.82 -12.99 -18.02
CA LEU A 187 -15.42 -14.08 -17.24
C LEU A 187 -16.96 -14.13 -17.31
N VAL A 188 -17.64 -12.99 -17.51
CA VAL A 188 -19.13 -12.93 -17.45
C VAL A 188 -19.77 -13.09 -18.83
N LYS A 189 -19.16 -12.53 -19.87
CA LYS A 189 -19.70 -12.61 -21.25
C LYS A 189 -19.86 -14.03 -21.82
N PRO A 190 -19.06 -15.04 -21.45
CA PRO A 190 -19.27 -16.42 -21.91
C PRO A 190 -20.39 -17.21 -21.19
N GLY A 191 -21.14 -16.63 -20.24
CA GLY A 191 -22.48 -17.16 -19.89
C GLY A 191 -22.65 -18.02 -18.64
N LEU A 192 -22.03 -17.71 -17.50
CA LEU A 192 -22.30 -18.41 -16.24
C LEU A 192 -22.73 -17.44 -15.12
N LYS A 193 -24.04 -17.43 -14.79
CA LYS A 193 -24.63 -16.73 -13.61
C LYS A 193 -23.86 -16.98 -12.31
N LYS A 194 -23.17 -18.12 -12.20
CA LYS A 194 -22.31 -18.51 -11.06
C LYS A 194 -21.17 -17.51 -10.79
N TYR A 195 -20.68 -16.78 -11.80
CA TYR A 195 -19.59 -15.81 -11.65
C TYR A 195 -20.04 -14.41 -11.22
N GLU A 196 -21.33 -14.09 -11.30
CA GLU A 196 -21.81 -12.80 -10.83
C GLU A 196 -21.65 -12.62 -9.33
N SER A 197 -21.84 -13.69 -8.55
CA SER A 197 -21.63 -13.67 -7.10
C SER A 197 -20.16 -13.38 -6.76
N LEU A 198 -19.23 -13.98 -7.51
CA LEU A 198 -17.78 -13.72 -7.35
C LEU A 198 -17.41 -12.28 -7.69
N VAL A 199 -17.95 -11.75 -8.80
CA VAL A 199 -17.73 -10.36 -9.20
C VAL A 199 -18.29 -9.40 -8.15
N ARG A 200 -19.46 -9.69 -7.58
CA ARG A 200 -20.08 -8.89 -6.52
C ARG A 200 -19.24 -8.91 -5.24
N PHE A 201 -18.76 -10.08 -4.84
CA PHE A 201 -17.85 -10.23 -3.69
C PHE A 201 -16.54 -9.46 -3.89
N ASN A 202 -15.91 -9.58 -5.07
CA ASN A 202 -14.70 -8.82 -5.38
C ASN A 202 -14.95 -7.31 -5.39
N LEU A 203 -16.13 -6.85 -5.83
CA LEU A 203 -16.48 -5.43 -5.82
C LEU A 203 -16.62 -4.89 -4.38
N TYR A 204 -17.17 -5.67 -3.45
CA TYR A 204 -17.20 -5.30 -2.03
C TYR A 204 -15.79 -5.20 -1.43
N ILE A 205 -14.93 -6.18 -1.73
CA ILE A 205 -13.54 -6.18 -1.25
C ILE A 205 -12.75 -4.98 -1.80
N ILE A 206 -12.95 -4.63 -3.07
CA ILE A 206 -12.36 -3.42 -3.68
C ILE A 206 -12.86 -2.16 -2.98
N GLY A 207 -14.16 -2.08 -2.69
CA GLY A 207 -14.72 -0.95 -1.91
C GLY A 207 -14.06 -0.80 -0.54
N PHE A 208 -13.81 -1.92 0.14
CA PHE A 208 -13.08 -1.93 1.41
C PHE A 208 -11.62 -1.50 1.25
N SER A 209 -10.93 -1.90 0.16
CA SER A 209 -9.58 -1.44 -0.16
C SER A 209 -9.51 0.09 -0.33
N LEU A 210 -10.45 0.67 -1.10
CA LEU A 210 -10.52 2.12 -1.30
C LEU A 210 -10.89 2.88 -0.02
N ALA A 211 -11.71 2.27 0.84
CA ALA A 211 -12.03 2.83 2.15
C ALA A 211 -10.79 2.99 3.04
N MET A 212 -9.78 2.10 2.92
CA MET A 212 -8.52 2.24 3.66
C MET A 212 -7.73 3.49 3.24
N ASP A 213 -7.77 3.88 1.96
CA ASP A 213 -7.13 5.13 1.51
C ASP A 213 -7.87 6.37 2.02
N VAL A 214 -9.21 6.33 1.98
CA VAL A 214 -10.04 7.40 2.53
C VAL A 214 -9.77 7.54 4.03
N LEU A 215 -9.59 6.43 4.75
CA LEU A 215 -9.19 6.43 6.16
C LEU A 215 -7.84 7.10 6.36
N ILE A 216 -6.82 6.80 5.55
CA ILE A 216 -5.51 7.49 5.63
C ILE A 216 -5.69 9.00 5.44
N ILE A 217 -6.45 9.43 4.43
CA ILE A 217 -6.71 10.84 4.15
C ILE A 217 -7.47 11.51 5.31
N ALA A 218 -8.45 10.83 5.88
CA ALA A 218 -9.20 11.35 7.04
C ALA A 218 -8.30 11.50 8.28
N MET A 219 -7.41 10.54 8.52
CA MET A 219 -6.50 10.55 9.68
C MET A 219 -5.40 11.61 9.55
N MET A 220 -5.13 12.14 8.36
CA MET A 220 -4.28 13.33 8.22
C MET A 220 -4.89 14.60 8.82
N SER A 221 -6.22 14.65 9.02
CA SER A 221 -6.86 15.78 9.69
C SER A 221 -6.54 15.83 11.19
N LEU A 222 -5.91 14.80 11.75
CA LEU A 222 -5.42 14.81 13.12
C LEU A 222 -4.17 15.68 13.23
N LYS A 223 -4.10 16.49 14.30
CA LYS A 223 -2.99 17.44 14.54
C LYS A 223 -1.62 16.76 14.72
N ASN A 224 -1.58 15.44 14.91
CA ASN A 224 -0.36 14.69 15.21
C ASN A 224 0.14 13.88 14.02
N SER A 225 1.25 14.34 13.44
CA SER A 225 1.82 13.78 12.21
C SER A 225 2.32 12.34 12.39
N PHE A 226 2.73 11.95 13.59
CA PHE A 226 3.28 10.61 13.82
C PHE A 226 2.20 9.56 14.09
N VAL A 227 1.04 9.97 14.62
CA VAL A 227 -0.11 9.07 14.79
C VAL A 227 -0.64 8.64 13.43
N TYR A 228 -0.78 9.58 12.47
CA TYR A 228 -1.22 9.20 11.10
C TYR A 228 -0.23 8.24 10.44
N MET A 229 1.08 8.38 10.68
CA MET A 229 2.09 7.52 10.04
C MET A 229 1.87 6.04 10.37
N GLN A 230 1.38 5.72 11.57
CA GLN A 230 1.12 4.34 11.98
C GLN A 230 -0.04 3.69 11.21
N PHE A 231 -0.95 4.48 10.64
CA PHE A 231 -2.06 3.98 9.82
C PHE A 231 -1.62 3.54 8.42
N HIS A 232 -0.46 4.01 7.93
CA HIS A 232 0.06 3.54 6.65
C HIS A 232 0.32 2.03 6.71
N PRO A 233 1.26 1.49 7.51
CA PRO A 233 1.48 0.05 7.60
C PRO A 233 0.20 -0.79 7.73
N LEU A 234 -0.78 -0.33 8.52
CA LEU A 234 -2.07 -0.98 8.66
C LEU A 234 -2.88 -1.02 7.35
N ALA A 235 -3.03 0.10 6.67
CA ALA A 235 -3.76 0.17 5.42
C ALA A 235 -3.10 -0.70 4.34
N TYR A 236 -1.79 -0.61 4.19
CA TYR A 236 -1.07 -1.34 3.16
C TYR A 236 -1.05 -2.86 3.43
N ILE A 237 -0.95 -3.30 4.71
CA ILE A 237 -1.02 -4.74 5.02
C ILE A 237 -2.41 -5.32 4.76
N VAL A 238 -3.47 -4.55 5.05
CA VAL A 238 -4.86 -4.92 4.73
C VAL A 238 -5.05 -5.01 3.22
N LYS A 239 -4.57 -4.01 2.46
CA LYS A 239 -4.62 -4.02 1.00
C LYS A 239 -3.87 -5.21 0.41
N LEU A 240 -2.68 -5.52 0.92
CA LEU A 240 -1.92 -6.69 0.49
C LEU A 240 -2.70 -8.00 0.73
N ASN A 241 -3.35 -8.13 1.89
CA ASN A 241 -4.18 -9.30 2.21
C ASN A 241 -5.36 -9.44 1.23
N ILE A 242 -6.02 -8.32 0.92
CA ILE A 242 -7.10 -8.23 -0.07
C ILE A 242 -6.61 -8.72 -1.43
N GLU A 243 -5.46 -8.22 -1.90
CA GLU A 243 -4.87 -8.57 -3.19
C GLU A 243 -4.54 -10.05 -3.30
N MET A 244 -3.98 -10.64 -2.23
CA MET A 244 -3.72 -12.08 -2.15
C MET A 244 -5.01 -12.89 -2.15
N THR A 245 -6.01 -12.48 -1.37
CA THR A 245 -7.32 -13.16 -1.28
C THR A 245 -8.04 -13.18 -2.63
N MET A 246 -8.10 -12.04 -3.32
CA MET A 246 -8.72 -11.96 -4.65
C MET A 246 -8.00 -12.85 -5.66
N SER A 247 -6.66 -12.86 -5.66
CA SER A 247 -5.87 -13.68 -6.58
C SER A 247 -6.09 -15.20 -6.38
N GLU A 248 -6.25 -15.65 -5.13
CA GLU A 248 -6.60 -17.04 -4.81
C GLU A 248 -8.00 -17.42 -5.33
N LEU A 249 -8.99 -16.55 -5.12
CA LEU A 249 -10.37 -16.77 -5.54
C LEU A 249 -10.47 -16.92 -7.06
N ILE A 250 -9.81 -16.04 -7.81
CA ILE A 250 -9.74 -16.09 -9.27
C ILE A 250 -9.07 -17.39 -9.73
N SER A 251 -7.97 -17.77 -9.09
CA SER A 251 -7.24 -19.00 -9.42
C SER A 251 -8.07 -20.26 -9.17
N LYS A 252 -8.84 -20.32 -8.08
CA LYS A 252 -9.75 -21.43 -7.79
C LYS A 252 -10.86 -21.54 -8.82
N VAL A 253 -11.42 -20.40 -9.22
CA VAL A 253 -12.48 -20.32 -10.22
C VAL A 253 -11.99 -20.75 -11.61
N ALA A 254 -10.83 -20.26 -12.03
CA ALA A 254 -10.24 -20.65 -13.32
C ALA A 254 -9.95 -22.16 -13.39
N ARG A 255 -9.60 -22.79 -12.26
CA ARG A 255 -9.42 -24.26 -12.20
C ARG A 255 -10.73 -25.03 -12.25
N ALA A 256 -11.81 -24.51 -11.69
CA ALA A 256 -13.11 -25.16 -11.74
C ALA A 256 -13.74 -25.13 -13.16
N GLN A 257 -13.12 -24.42 -14.11
CA GLN A 257 -13.49 -24.42 -15.53
C GLN A 257 -12.79 -25.54 -16.33
N ASN A 258 -11.73 -26.15 -15.81
CA ASN A 258 -10.99 -27.25 -16.43
C ASN A 258 -11.34 -28.57 -15.77
#